data_AF-A0A945Y6E6-F1
#
_entry.id   AF-A0A945Y6E6-F1
#
_cell.length_a   1.000
_cell.length_b   1.000
_cell.length_c   1.000
_cell.angle_alpha   90.00
_cell.angle_beta   90.00
_cell.angle_gamma   90.00
#
_symmetry.space_group_name_H-M   'P 1'
#
loop_
_entity.id
_entity.type
_entity.pdbx_description
1 polymer ?
#
loop_
_entity_poly.entity_id
_entity_poly.type
_entity_poly.pdbx_seq_one_letter_code
_entity_poly.pdbx_strand_id
1 'polypeptide(L)'
;MKDLFRPNPIIYWLDFLFSAILGWVNFYLAVSAQVGSFEQLLFVGISCLGLYRAILFVHEIAHFKKGAFKVFSWVWNLLCGFPFMIPVFLYHSVHFEHHKQNLYGTRKDGEYFPFALRGRKWMIIHVLFSFLVPILFLARFSILTPLSLMNKRLRVFLMVRMSALIIDLDYQRPESSWKNGEVWKIQEFLACLMAWFFIGVMALEIIPARVFILWYCVSVLIFMVNSIRTLAAHRYQNSEDNVMSHPSQMLDSVNIPGNRWISPLWAPVGLRFHATHHLFPDLPYHALGEAHRRLMADSESGSIYSQTVCTGLFPALSQLWHNAKGIG
;
A
#
# COMPACT_ATOMS: atom_id res chain seq x y z
N MET A 1 -8.14 -5.87 -25.26
CA MET A 1 -8.31 -5.90 -23.79
C MET A 1 -8.51 -7.31 -23.25
N LYS A 2 -9.43 -8.13 -23.79
CA LYS A 2 -9.73 -9.49 -23.28
C LYS A 2 -8.50 -10.40 -23.11
N ASP A 3 -7.53 -10.28 -24.01
CA ASP A 3 -6.26 -11.01 -24.01
C ASP A 3 -5.33 -10.69 -22.82
N LEU A 4 -5.54 -9.57 -22.13
CA LEU A 4 -4.69 -9.08 -21.05
C LEU A 4 -5.09 -9.59 -19.65
N PHE A 5 -6.26 -10.21 -19.51
CA PHE A 5 -6.82 -10.60 -18.21
C PHE A 5 -6.22 -11.90 -17.64
N ARG A 6 -5.32 -12.57 -18.36
CA ARG A 6 -4.72 -13.82 -17.89
C ARG A 6 -3.47 -13.51 -17.07
N PRO A 7 -3.48 -13.70 -15.73
CA PRO A 7 -2.27 -13.52 -14.93
C PRO A 7 -1.24 -14.58 -15.30
N ASN A 8 0.03 -14.18 -15.41
CA ASN A 8 1.16 -15.09 -15.58
C ASN A 8 1.85 -15.36 -14.22
N PRO A 9 1.67 -16.54 -13.59
CA PRO A 9 2.24 -16.84 -12.28
C PRO A 9 3.76 -16.76 -12.22
N ILE A 10 4.46 -17.04 -13.33
CA ILE A 10 5.92 -16.99 -13.38
C ILE A 10 6.40 -15.55 -13.17
N ILE A 11 5.74 -14.57 -13.79
CA ILE A 11 6.06 -13.16 -13.60
C ILE A 11 5.86 -12.75 -12.14
N TYR A 12 4.71 -13.13 -11.55
CA TYR A 12 4.43 -12.84 -10.13
C TYR A 12 5.50 -13.40 -9.20
N TRP A 13 5.82 -14.69 -9.32
CA TRP A 13 6.80 -15.34 -8.45
C TRP A 13 8.21 -14.80 -8.62
N LEU A 14 8.70 -14.67 -9.86
CA LEU A 14 10.06 -14.18 -10.11
C LEU A 14 10.22 -12.74 -9.63
N ASP A 15 9.28 -11.85 -9.94
CA ASP A 15 9.34 -10.43 -9.56
C ASP A 15 9.25 -10.26 -8.05
N PHE A 16 8.28 -10.92 -7.41
CA PHE A 16 8.10 -10.87 -5.96
C PHE A 16 9.32 -11.41 -5.21
N LEU A 17 9.78 -12.63 -5.54
CA LEU A 17 10.90 -13.25 -4.85
C LEU A 17 12.21 -12.49 -5.10
N PHE A 18 12.44 -12.03 -6.33
CA PHE A 18 13.61 -11.19 -6.63
C PHE A 18 13.60 -9.92 -5.79
N SER A 19 12.46 -9.21 -5.74
CA SER A 19 12.32 -7.97 -4.97
C SER A 19 12.50 -8.20 -3.47
N ALA A 20 11.91 -9.27 -2.92
CA ALA A 20 12.03 -9.63 -1.52
C ALA A 20 13.47 -10.04 -1.15
N ILE A 21 14.12 -10.88 -1.97
CA ILE A 21 15.51 -11.29 -1.76
C ILE A 21 16.44 -10.09 -1.85
N LEU A 22 16.33 -9.27 -2.90
CA LEU A 22 17.14 -8.07 -3.05
C LEU A 22 16.98 -7.15 -1.84
N GLY A 23 15.73 -6.96 -1.40
CA GLY A 23 15.36 -6.18 -0.25
C GLY A 23 16.00 -6.66 1.07
N TRP A 24 15.81 -7.93 1.40
CA TRP A 24 16.30 -8.54 2.65
C TRP A 24 17.81 -8.76 2.66
N VAL A 25 18.43 -9.10 1.52
CA VAL A 25 19.89 -9.21 1.42
C VAL A 25 20.54 -7.84 1.66
N ASN A 26 20.03 -6.78 1.04
CA ASN A 26 20.56 -5.43 1.28
C ASN A 26 20.25 -4.92 2.69
N PHE A 27 19.13 -5.34 3.29
CA PHE A 27 18.87 -5.08 4.71
C PHE A 27 19.97 -5.69 5.60
N TYR A 28 20.30 -6.96 5.36
CA TYR A 28 21.38 -7.64 6.07
C TYR A 28 22.74 -6.96 5.84
N LEU A 29 23.06 -6.57 4.60
CA LEU A 29 24.31 -5.85 4.30
C LEU A 29 24.36 -4.48 4.99
N ALA A 30 23.24 -3.75 5.11
CA ALA A 30 23.17 -2.49 5.86
C ALA A 30 23.42 -2.70 7.37
N VAL A 31 22.93 -3.83 7.91
CA VAL A 31 23.21 -4.26 9.28
C VAL A 31 24.68 -4.67 9.46
N SER A 32 25.36 -5.16 8.44
CA SER A 32 26.78 -5.53 8.54
C SER A 32 27.73 -4.36 8.28
N ALA A 33 27.29 -3.35 7.54
CA ALA A 33 28.09 -2.18 7.19
C ALA A 33 28.44 -1.30 8.40
N GLN A 34 29.48 -0.47 8.25
CA GLN A 34 29.85 0.54 9.24
C GLN A 34 28.72 1.58 9.38
N VAL A 35 28.39 1.94 10.63
CA VAL A 35 27.30 2.88 10.90
C VAL A 35 27.63 4.25 10.29
N GLY A 36 26.68 4.79 9.52
CA GLY A 36 26.79 6.08 8.85
C GLY A 36 27.67 6.08 7.60
N SER A 37 28.21 4.93 7.18
CA SER A 37 29.01 4.85 5.96
C SER A 37 28.14 5.00 4.71
N PHE A 38 28.77 5.40 3.59
CA PHE A 38 28.08 5.50 2.31
C PHE A 38 27.47 4.16 1.89
N GLU A 39 28.17 3.06 2.12
CA GLU A 39 27.71 1.69 1.81
C GLU A 39 26.44 1.36 2.60
N GLN A 40 26.39 1.69 3.90
CA GLN A 40 25.19 1.49 4.70
C GLN A 40 24.00 2.26 4.13
N LEU A 41 24.19 3.53 3.78
CA LEU A 41 23.13 4.36 3.18
C LEU A 41 22.67 3.79 1.84
N LEU A 42 23.60 3.33 1.01
CA LEU A 42 23.30 2.68 -0.27
C LEU A 42 22.47 1.40 -0.07
N PHE A 43 22.88 0.52 0.85
CA PHE A 43 22.17 -0.71 1.16
C PHE A 43 20.79 -0.45 1.77
N VAL A 44 20.64 0.57 2.62
CA VAL A 44 19.32 1.00 3.12
C VAL A 44 18.43 1.45 1.96
N GLY A 45 18.95 2.23 1.02
CA GLY A 45 18.21 2.66 -0.16
C GLY A 45 17.73 1.50 -1.03
N ILE A 46 18.63 0.56 -1.35
CA ILE A 46 18.29 -0.63 -2.16
C ILE A 46 17.30 -1.52 -1.40
N SER A 47 17.49 -1.71 -0.09
CA SER A 47 16.60 -2.47 0.77
C SER A 47 15.19 -1.87 0.77
N CYS A 48 15.08 -0.55 0.97
CA CYS A 48 13.82 0.17 0.92
C CYS A 48 13.09 -0.04 -0.41
N LEU A 49 13.76 0.17 -1.55
CA LEU A 49 13.12 0.04 -2.86
C LEU A 49 12.71 -1.40 -3.19
N GLY A 50 13.57 -2.38 -2.87
CA GLY A 50 13.28 -3.80 -3.07
C GLY A 50 12.11 -4.28 -2.22
N LEU A 51 12.12 -3.98 -0.92
CA LEU A 51 11.05 -4.36 0.00
C LEU A 51 9.77 -3.58 -0.26
N TYR A 52 9.84 -2.28 -0.62
CA TYR A 52 8.67 -1.51 -1.02
C TYR A 52 7.95 -2.14 -2.21
N ARG A 53 8.69 -2.54 -3.26
CA ARG A 53 8.13 -3.27 -4.39
C ARG A 53 7.52 -4.60 -3.97
N ALA A 54 8.23 -5.38 -3.14
CA ALA A 54 7.73 -6.68 -2.67
C ALA A 54 6.45 -6.54 -1.83
N ILE A 55 6.39 -5.55 -0.94
CA ILE A 55 5.23 -5.25 -0.10
C ILE A 55 4.03 -4.84 -0.95
N LEU A 56 4.23 -4.04 -1.99
CA LEU A 56 3.12 -3.57 -2.83
C LEU A 56 2.43 -4.67 -3.64
N PHE A 57 2.95 -5.90 -3.69
CA PHE A 57 2.16 -7.04 -4.18
C PHE A 57 0.91 -7.32 -3.34
N VAL A 58 0.78 -6.78 -2.12
CA VAL A 58 -0.49 -6.80 -1.38
C VAL A 58 -1.65 -6.20 -2.18
N HIS A 59 -1.35 -5.24 -3.06
CA HIS A 59 -2.30 -4.66 -4.00
C HIS A 59 -2.85 -5.68 -4.98
N GLU A 60 -1.97 -6.47 -5.61
CA GLU A 60 -2.39 -7.54 -6.51
C GLU A 60 -3.14 -8.65 -5.77
N ILE A 61 -2.68 -8.99 -4.56
CA ILE A 61 -3.33 -10.00 -3.73
C ILE A 61 -4.77 -9.62 -3.41
N ALA A 62 -5.07 -8.32 -3.25
CA ALA A 62 -6.43 -7.83 -3.00
C ALA A 62 -7.39 -8.08 -4.17
N HIS A 63 -6.88 -8.23 -5.40
CA HIS A 63 -7.68 -8.44 -6.62
C HIS A 63 -7.70 -9.89 -7.09
N PHE A 64 -6.93 -10.79 -6.47
CA PHE A 64 -6.99 -12.19 -6.83
C PHE A 64 -8.39 -12.76 -6.58
N LYS A 65 -8.92 -13.45 -7.60
CA LYS A 65 -10.18 -14.19 -7.49
C LYS A 65 -10.14 -15.12 -6.28
N LYS A 66 -11.28 -15.25 -5.60
CA LYS A 66 -11.41 -16.10 -4.41
C LYS A 66 -10.84 -17.48 -4.66
N GLY A 67 -9.79 -17.81 -3.91
CA GLY A 67 -9.11 -19.11 -3.95
C GLY A 67 -7.97 -19.26 -4.94
N ALA A 68 -7.71 -18.26 -5.80
CA ALA A 68 -6.52 -18.21 -6.63
C ALA A 68 -5.29 -17.77 -5.80
N PHE A 69 -4.09 -18.15 -6.23
CA PHE A 69 -2.81 -17.67 -5.68
C PHE A 69 -2.65 -17.79 -4.14
N LYS A 70 -3.36 -18.74 -3.49
CA LYS A 70 -3.31 -18.90 -2.01
C LYS A 70 -1.89 -19.08 -1.47
N VAL A 71 -1.08 -19.92 -2.13
CA VAL A 71 0.32 -20.16 -1.73
C VAL A 71 1.13 -18.87 -1.85
N PHE A 72 0.93 -18.11 -2.93
CA PHE A 72 1.60 -16.82 -3.13
C PHE A 72 1.25 -15.84 -2.00
N SER A 73 -0.03 -15.69 -1.63
CA SER A 73 -0.43 -14.81 -0.53
C SER A 73 0.15 -15.21 0.83
N TRP A 74 0.29 -16.51 1.11
CA TRP A 74 0.92 -17.00 2.33
C TRP A 74 2.43 -16.77 2.36
N VAL A 75 3.13 -17.04 1.26
CA VAL A 75 4.56 -16.75 1.15
C VAL A 75 4.80 -15.24 1.21
N TRP A 76 3.94 -14.42 0.59
CA TRP A 76 3.98 -12.97 0.72
C TRP A 76 3.82 -12.52 2.18
N ASN A 77 2.86 -13.09 2.91
CA ASN A 77 2.71 -12.80 4.34
C ASN A 77 3.97 -13.19 5.13
N LEU A 78 4.57 -14.36 4.85
CA LEU A 78 5.77 -14.82 5.55
C LEU A 78 6.97 -13.89 5.33
N LEU A 79 7.18 -13.42 4.09
CA LEU A 79 8.35 -12.63 3.71
C LEU A 79 8.16 -11.12 3.88
N CYS A 80 6.92 -10.62 3.86
CA CYS A 80 6.61 -9.20 3.91
C CYS A 80 5.54 -8.88 4.94
N GLY A 81 4.36 -9.51 4.84
CA GLY A 81 3.21 -9.20 5.70
C GLY A 81 3.51 -9.24 7.20
N PHE A 82 3.96 -10.38 7.72
CA PHE A 82 4.25 -10.55 9.14
C PHE A 82 5.51 -9.78 9.58
N PRO A 83 6.64 -9.81 8.86
CA PRO A 83 7.83 -9.04 9.25
C PRO A 83 7.60 -7.52 9.36
N PHE A 84 6.67 -6.96 8.59
CA PHE A 84 6.32 -5.54 8.63
C PHE A 84 5.01 -5.26 9.39
N MET A 85 4.43 -6.27 10.05
CA MET A 85 3.16 -6.14 10.78
C MET A 85 1.99 -5.63 9.91
N ILE A 86 2.01 -5.98 8.62
CA ILE A 86 1.00 -5.63 7.61
C ILE A 86 0.43 -6.86 6.90
N PRO A 87 -0.13 -7.85 7.63
CA PRO A 87 -0.70 -9.03 7.01
C PRO A 87 -1.86 -8.69 6.05
N VAL A 88 -2.02 -9.51 5.01
CA VAL A 88 -2.99 -9.30 3.89
C VAL A 88 -4.40 -8.90 4.36
N PHE A 89 -4.89 -9.42 5.48
CA PHE A 89 -6.25 -9.11 5.96
C PHE A 89 -6.49 -7.62 6.28
N LEU A 90 -5.41 -6.85 6.51
CA LEU A 90 -5.47 -5.40 6.70
C LEU A 90 -5.73 -4.63 5.40
N TYR A 91 -5.52 -5.25 4.24
CA TYR A 91 -5.63 -4.55 2.95
C TYR A 91 -6.77 -5.09 2.09
N HIS A 92 -6.90 -6.40 1.99
CA HIS A 92 -7.73 -7.07 0.97
C HIS A 92 -9.16 -6.53 0.82
N SER A 93 -9.94 -6.42 1.91
CA SER A 93 -11.34 -5.97 1.78
C SER A 93 -11.46 -4.47 1.53
N VAL A 94 -10.57 -3.67 2.12
CA VAL A 94 -10.64 -2.21 2.08
C VAL A 94 -10.28 -1.71 0.69
N HIS A 95 -9.21 -2.27 0.10
CA HIS A 95 -8.86 -1.96 -1.26
C HIS A 95 -9.93 -2.42 -2.25
N PHE A 96 -10.52 -3.59 -2.05
CA PHE A 96 -11.65 -4.03 -2.89
C PHE A 96 -12.87 -3.10 -2.77
N GLU A 97 -13.14 -2.57 -1.58
CA GLU A 97 -14.22 -1.60 -1.34
C GLU A 97 -13.97 -0.24 -2.01
N HIS A 98 -12.71 0.20 -2.06
CA HIS A 98 -12.30 1.42 -2.78
C HIS A 98 -12.69 1.38 -4.26
N HIS A 99 -12.65 0.22 -4.94
CA HIS A 99 -13.08 0.13 -6.34
C HIS A 99 -14.59 0.14 -6.56
N LYS A 100 -15.40 0.01 -5.50
CA LYS A 100 -16.87 -0.01 -5.63
C LYS A 100 -17.38 1.41 -5.86
N GLN A 101 -18.11 1.59 -6.97
CA GLN A 101 -18.66 2.89 -7.36
C GLN A 101 -19.45 3.58 -6.24
N ASN A 102 -20.25 2.82 -5.49
CA ASN A 102 -21.11 3.37 -4.43
C ASN A 102 -20.36 3.72 -3.13
N LEU A 103 -19.07 3.40 -3.03
CA LEU A 103 -18.24 3.69 -1.86
C LEU A 103 -17.10 4.67 -2.20
N TYR A 104 -16.52 4.59 -3.40
CA TYR A 104 -15.36 5.38 -3.80
C TYR A 104 -15.54 6.87 -3.48
N GLY A 105 -14.55 7.44 -2.81
CA GLY A 105 -14.52 8.86 -2.50
C GLY A 105 -15.52 9.31 -1.43
N THR A 106 -16.19 8.38 -0.75
CA THR A 106 -17.11 8.66 0.38
C THR A 106 -16.45 8.35 1.73
N ARG A 107 -17.11 8.69 2.84
CA ARG A 107 -16.66 8.30 4.21
C ARG A 107 -16.50 6.79 4.45
N LYS A 108 -17.03 5.96 3.55
CA LYS A 108 -16.92 4.50 3.60
C LYS A 108 -15.72 3.97 2.82
N ASP A 109 -14.92 4.85 2.23
CA ASP A 109 -13.71 4.50 1.50
C ASP A 109 -12.48 4.84 2.35
N GLY A 110 -11.90 3.82 2.98
CA GLY A 110 -10.70 4.00 3.80
C GLY A 110 -9.45 4.38 2.99
N GLU A 111 -9.45 4.21 1.67
CA GLU A 111 -8.35 4.57 0.77
C GLU A 111 -8.55 5.91 0.06
N TYR A 112 -9.54 6.70 0.49
CA TYR A 112 -9.74 8.04 -0.02
C TYR A 112 -9.87 9.05 1.12
N PHE A 113 -9.01 10.07 1.11
CA PHE A 113 -9.14 11.23 1.96
C PHE A 113 -9.08 12.47 1.06
N PRO A 114 -10.05 13.40 1.10
CA PRO A 114 -10.15 14.51 0.16
C PRO A 114 -9.11 15.59 0.43
N PHE A 115 -7.83 15.29 0.18
CA PHE A 115 -6.69 16.18 0.42
C PHE A 115 -6.85 17.55 -0.26
N ALA A 116 -7.43 17.60 -1.47
CA ALA A 116 -7.65 18.86 -2.17
C ALA A 116 -8.68 19.76 -1.46
N LEU A 117 -9.62 19.17 -0.72
CA LEU A 117 -10.64 19.91 0.03
C LEU A 117 -10.20 20.21 1.47
N ARG A 118 -9.46 19.30 2.10
CA ARG A 118 -9.01 19.40 3.51
C ARG A 118 -7.80 20.32 3.68
N GLY A 119 -7.01 20.50 2.63
CA GLY A 119 -5.89 21.44 2.59
C GLY A 119 -4.52 20.83 2.84
N ARG A 120 -3.49 21.61 2.51
CA ARG A 120 -2.06 21.20 2.46
C ARG A 120 -1.52 20.58 3.75
N LYS A 121 -1.98 21.08 4.91
CA LYS A 121 -1.57 20.57 6.23
C LYS A 121 -1.79 19.05 6.33
N TRP A 122 -2.90 18.55 5.81
CA TRP A 122 -3.21 17.12 5.89
C TRP A 122 -2.34 16.26 4.97
N MET A 123 -1.87 16.80 3.84
CA MET A 123 -0.89 16.12 2.99
C MET A 123 0.43 15.93 3.73
N ILE A 124 0.90 16.96 4.46
CA ILE A 124 2.10 16.89 5.29
C ILE A 124 1.90 15.88 6.43
N ILE A 125 0.76 15.96 7.14
CA ILE A 125 0.43 15.02 8.22
C ILE A 125 0.43 13.58 7.70
N HIS A 126 -0.16 13.33 6.53
CA HIS A 126 -0.19 12.00 5.93
C HIS A 126 1.21 11.42 5.71
N VAL A 127 2.15 12.22 5.17
CA VAL A 127 3.55 11.78 5.00
C VAL A 127 4.23 11.58 6.36
N LEU A 128 4.07 12.51 7.30
CA LEU A 128 4.67 12.42 8.64
C LEU A 128 4.09 11.27 9.47
N PHE A 129 2.87 10.83 9.20
CA PHE A 129 2.27 9.68 9.87
C PHE A 129 3.06 8.38 9.61
N SER A 130 3.83 8.32 8.51
CA SER A 130 4.72 7.19 8.18
C SER A 130 5.70 6.83 9.29
N PHE A 131 6.09 7.80 10.15
CA PHE A 131 6.95 7.55 11.31
C PHE A 131 6.22 6.77 12.42
N LEU A 132 4.91 6.96 12.55
CA LEU A 132 4.10 6.33 13.60
C LEU A 132 3.59 4.95 13.19
N VAL A 133 3.36 4.71 11.89
CA VAL A 133 2.73 3.48 11.40
C VAL A 133 3.45 2.20 11.88
N PRO A 134 4.79 2.05 11.76
CA PRO A 134 5.47 0.85 12.26
C PRO A 134 5.30 0.63 13.77
N ILE A 135 5.32 1.70 14.56
CA ILE A 135 5.15 1.66 16.02
C ILE A 135 3.72 1.24 16.37
N LEU A 136 2.73 1.85 15.71
CA LEU A 136 1.32 1.55 15.94
C LEU A 136 0.99 0.09 15.59
N PHE A 137 1.52 -0.44 14.47
CA PHE A 137 1.31 -1.84 14.14
C PHE A 137 2.05 -2.77 15.09
N LEU A 138 3.30 -2.48 15.44
CA LEU A 138 4.02 -3.29 16.42
C LEU A 138 3.24 -3.35 17.75
N ALA A 139 2.78 -2.22 18.29
CA ALA A 139 1.96 -2.18 19.50
C ALA A 139 0.61 -2.89 19.32
N ARG A 140 -0.04 -2.73 18.16
CA ARG A 140 -1.31 -3.40 17.84
C ARG A 140 -1.17 -4.92 17.90
N PHE A 141 -0.09 -5.47 17.33
CA PHE A 141 0.11 -6.92 17.29
C PHE A 141 0.75 -7.49 18.56
N SER A 142 1.71 -6.81 19.18
CA SER A 142 2.40 -7.34 20.37
C SER A 142 1.64 -7.12 21.69
N ILE A 143 0.83 -6.05 21.79
CA ILE A 143 0.15 -5.67 23.04
C ILE A 143 -1.36 -5.76 22.88
N LEU A 144 -1.94 -5.05 21.90
CA LEU A 144 -3.39 -4.93 21.84
C LEU A 144 -4.09 -6.22 21.41
N THR A 145 -3.47 -6.98 20.50
CA THR A 145 -3.99 -8.27 20.03
C THR A 145 -4.23 -9.26 21.18
N PRO A 146 -3.22 -9.62 22.00
CA PRO A 146 -3.44 -10.54 23.12
C PRO A 146 -4.42 -9.98 24.15
N LEU A 147 -4.36 -8.70 24.48
CA LEU A 147 -5.33 -8.07 25.40
C LEU A 147 -6.77 -8.12 24.86
N SER A 148 -6.95 -8.02 23.55
CA SER A 148 -8.27 -8.08 22.91
C SER A 148 -8.94 -9.44 23.04
N LEU A 149 -8.17 -10.52 23.26
CA LEU A 149 -8.72 -11.85 23.50
C LEU A 149 -9.48 -11.93 24.84
N MET A 150 -9.07 -11.10 25.81
CA MET A 150 -9.70 -11.02 27.14
C MET A 150 -10.81 -9.96 27.21
N ASN A 151 -10.86 -9.02 26.26
CA ASN A 151 -11.79 -7.90 26.28
C ASN A 151 -12.53 -7.73 24.94
N LYS A 152 -13.82 -8.11 24.92
CA LYS A 152 -14.68 -8.03 23.73
C LYS A 152 -14.81 -6.60 23.17
N ARG A 153 -14.82 -5.56 24.01
CA ARG A 153 -14.91 -4.16 23.55
C ARG A 153 -13.64 -3.76 22.82
N LEU A 154 -12.48 -4.13 23.38
CA LEU A 154 -11.19 -3.90 22.71
C LEU A 154 -11.11 -4.69 21.39
N ARG A 155 -11.60 -5.93 21.35
CA ARG A 155 -11.66 -6.74 20.12
C ARG A 155 -12.44 -6.04 19.02
N VAL A 156 -13.65 -5.58 19.31
CA VAL A 156 -14.47 -4.84 18.34
C VAL A 156 -13.78 -3.54 17.92
N PHE A 157 -13.21 -2.79 18.86
CA PHE A 157 -12.47 -1.57 18.55
C PHE A 157 -11.31 -1.83 17.57
N LEU A 158 -10.47 -2.84 17.84
CA LEU A 158 -9.38 -3.20 16.93
C LEU A 158 -9.89 -3.59 15.54
N MET A 159 -10.97 -4.36 15.48
CA MET A 159 -11.54 -4.78 14.20
C MET A 159 -12.18 -3.63 13.42
N VAL A 160 -12.73 -2.62 14.08
CA VAL A 160 -13.35 -1.47 13.40
C VAL A 160 -12.30 -0.40 13.03
N ARG A 161 -11.31 -0.14 13.89
CA ARG A 161 -10.40 1.02 13.77
C ARG A 161 -8.94 0.69 13.47
N MET A 162 -8.48 -0.53 13.79
CA MET A 162 -7.07 -0.93 13.70
C MET A 162 -6.88 -2.26 12.97
N SER A 163 -7.76 -2.54 12.01
CA SER A 163 -7.71 -3.73 11.17
C SER A 163 -7.62 -3.40 9.68
N ALA A 164 -7.25 -2.17 9.34
CA ALA A 164 -7.16 -1.72 7.96
C ALA A 164 -5.94 -0.82 7.74
N LEU A 165 -5.31 -0.96 6.58
CA LEU A 165 -4.35 0.00 6.04
C LEU A 165 -5.14 1.06 5.27
N ILE A 166 -5.21 2.27 5.83
CA ILE A 166 -6.12 3.34 5.40
C ILE A 166 -5.40 4.68 5.32
N ILE A 167 -5.95 5.57 4.52
CA ILE A 167 -5.58 6.99 4.47
C ILE A 167 -6.44 7.79 5.44
N ASP A 168 -7.77 7.58 5.41
CA ASP A 168 -8.70 8.27 6.28
C ASP A 168 -8.73 7.63 7.68
N LEU A 169 -8.22 8.35 8.68
CA LEU A 169 -8.17 7.88 10.06
C LEU A 169 -9.56 7.81 10.73
N ASP A 170 -10.57 8.48 10.17
CA ASP A 170 -11.95 8.41 10.66
C ASP A 170 -12.73 7.21 10.12
N TYR A 171 -12.15 6.45 9.17
CA TYR A 171 -12.77 5.25 8.61
C TYR A 171 -13.12 4.21 9.68
N GLN A 172 -14.21 3.50 9.43
CA GLN A 172 -14.69 2.40 10.27
C GLN A 172 -14.94 1.18 9.40
N ARG A 173 -14.16 0.13 9.62
CA ARG A 173 -14.28 -1.10 8.85
C ARG A 173 -15.63 -1.78 9.13
N PRO A 174 -16.47 -2.05 8.11
CA PRO A 174 -17.78 -2.61 8.31
C PRO A 174 -17.68 -4.04 8.85
N GLU A 175 -18.57 -4.38 9.80
CA GLU A 175 -18.58 -5.69 10.46
C GLU A 175 -18.71 -6.85 9.46
N SER A 176 -19.49 -6.66 8.39
CA SER A 176 -19.68 -7.64 7.31
C SER A 176 -18.38 -8.05 6.61
N SER A 177 -17.34 -7.20 6.62
CA SER A 177 -16.07 -7.47 5.95
C SER A 177 -15.15 -8.44 6.70
N TRP A 178 -15.36 -8.65 8.00
CA TRP A 178 -14.46 -9.46 8.84
C TRP A 178 -15.16 -10.50 9.72
N LYS A 179 -16.44 -10.29 10.09
CA LYS A 179 -17.15 -11.18 11.03
C LYS A 179 -17.24 -12.64 10.58
N ASN A 180 -17.43 -12.87 9.29
CA ASN A 180 -17.65 -14.20 8.72
C ASN A 180 -16.36 -14.86 8.20
N GLY A 181 -15.20 -14.22 8.38
CA GLY A 181 -13.90 -14.76 7.98
C GLY A 181 -13.19 -15.40 9.16
N GLU A 182 -12.52 -16.54 8.93
CA GLU A 182 -11.67 -17.18 9.96
C GLU A 182 -10.17 -17.02 9.64
N VAL A 183 -9.82 -16.84 8.37
CA VAL A 183 -8.42 -16.76 7.91
C VAL A 183 -7.66 -15.58 8.52
N TRP A 184 -8.35 -14.45 8.76
CA TRP A 184 -7.71 -13.27 9.36
C TRP A 184 -7.27 -13.52 10.80
N LYS A 185 -7.95 -14.41 11.55
CA LYS A 185 -7.57 -14.76 12.93
C LYS A 185 -6.22 -15.47 12.94
N ILE A 186 -5.99 -16.37 11.97
CA ILE A 186 -4.71 -17.07 11.80
C ILE A 186 -3.61 -16.06 11.44
N GLN A 187 -3.87 -15.17 10.48
CA GLN A 187 -2.90 -14.14 10.10
C GLN A 187 -2.57 -13.19 11.26
N GLU A 188 -3.57 -12.79 12.03
CA GLU A 188 -3.38 -11.96 13.21
C GLU A 188 -2.56 -12.67 14.29
N PHE A 189 -2.86 -13.95 14.56
CA PHE A 189 -2.09 -14.76 15.49
C PHE A 189 -0.62 -14.87 15.06
N LEU A 190 -0.37 -15.13 13.77
CA LEU A 190 0.99 -15.21 13.24
C LEU A 190 1.73 -13.86 13.25
N ALA A 191 1.03 -12.75 13.01
CA ALA A 191 1.60 -11.42 13.16
C ALA A 191 1.94 -11.11 14.64
N CYS A 192 1.08 -11.48 15.58
CA CYS A 192 1.37 -11.40 17.02
C CYS A 192 2.60 -12.24 17.40
N LEU A 193 2.67 -13.49 16.92
CA LEU A 193 3.80 -14.38 17.16
C LEU A 193 5.10 -13.81 16.57
N MET A 194 5.04 -13.26 15.35
CA MET A 194 6.20 -12.60 14.73
C MET A 194 6.65 -11.38 15.55
N ALA A 195 5.72 -10.56 16.04
CA ALA A 195 6.03 -9.41 16.87
C ALA A 195 6.73 -9.82 18.18
N TRP A 196 6.21 -10.84 18.86
CA TRP A 196 6.84 -11.39 20.07
C TRP A 196 8.16 -12.08 19.79
N PHE A 197 8.31 -12.77 18.65
CA PHE A 197 9.59 -13.31 18.23
C PHE A 197 10.63 -12.19 18.08
N PHE A 198 10.31 -11.12 17.35
CA PHE A 198 11.17 -9.94 17.19
C PHE A 198 11.55 -9.30 18.53
N ILE A 199 10.57 -9.09 19.41
CA ILE A 199 10.81 -8.50 20.74
C ILE A 199 11.65 -9.44 21.60
N GLY A 200 11.36 -10.74 21.56
CA GLY A 200 12.05 -11.77 22.36
C GLY A 200 13.51 -11.93 21.96
N VAL A 201 13.82 -12.03 20.66
CA VAL A 201 15.23 -12.13 20.21
C VAL A 201 16.05 -10.88 20.51
N MET A 202 15.40 -9.71 20.53
CA MET A 202 16.03 -8.44 20.93
C MET A 202 16.23 -8.39 22.46
N ALA A 203 15.22 -8.75 23.25
CA ALA A 203 15.28 -8.75 24.71
C ALA A 203 16.29 -9.78 25.26
N LEU A 204 16.48 -10.89 24.56
CA LEU A 204 17.48 -11.91 24.86
C LEU A 204 18.86 -11.59 24.27
N GLU A 205 19.04 -10.44 23.64
CA GLU A 205 20.29 -9.99 23.01
C GLU A 205 20.87 -10.97 21.96
N ILE A 206 20.02 -11.86 21.40
CA ILE A 206 20.41 -12.80 20.34
C ILE A 206 20.74 -12.03 19.05
N ILE A 207 20.00 -10.94 18.80
CA ILE A 207 20.21 -10.06 17.66
C ILE A 207 20.55 -8.66 18.16
N PRO A 208 21.58 -7.99 17.59
CA PRO A 208 21.93 -6.62 17.95
C PRO A 208 20.78 -5.63 17.79
N ALA A 209 20.63 -4.70 18.73
CA ALA A 209 19.59 -3.65 18.68
C ALA A 209 19.61 -2.82 17.37
N ARG A 210 20.77 -2.70 16.72
CA ARG A 210 20.90 -2.04 15.40
C ARG A 210 20.02 -2.67 14.31
N VAL A 211 19.69 -3.96 14.41
CA VAL A 211 18.77 -4.62 13.47
C VAL A 211 17.38 -4.01 13.59
N PHE A 212 16.91 -3.79 14.83
CA PHE A 212 15.61 -3.19 15.07
C PHE A 212 15.56 -1.72 14.62
N ILE A 213 16.62 -0.96 14.90
CA ILE A 213 16.73 0.44 14.46
C ILE A 213 16.68 0.54 12.93
N LEU A 214 17.47 -0.27 12.22
CA LEU A 214 17.47 -0.28 10.76
C LEU A 214 16.14 -0.79 10.18
N TRP A 215 15.52 -1.80 10.80
CA TRP A 215 14.19 -2.28 10.40
C TRP A 215 13.16 -1.17 10.50
N TYR A 216 13.17 -0.40 11.61
CA TYR A 216 12.31 0.75 11.78
C TYR A 216 12.59 1.82 10.72
N CYS A 217 13.86 2.20 10.49
CA CYS A 217 14.22 3.18 9.48
C CYS A 217 13.75 2.77 8.08
N VAL A 218 13.98 1.52 7.67
CA VAL A 218 13.54 0.99 6.37
C VAL A 218 12.01 0.97 6.29
N SER A 219 11.31 0.56 7.36
CA SER A 219 9.85 0.57 7.41
C SER A 219 9.29 1.99 7.22
N VAL A 220 9.86 2.98 7.92
CA VAL A 220 9.45 4.39 7.78
C VAL A 220 9.69 4.90 6.36
N LEU A 221 10.84 4.58 5.75
CA LEU A 221 11.12 4.97 4.37
C LEU A 221 10.12 4.34 3.39
N ILE A 222 9.79 3.06 3.56
CA ILE A 222 8.78 2.35 2.76
C ILE A 222 7.42 3.05 2.86
N PHE A 223 6.95 3.33 4.08
CA PHE A 223 5.68 4.05 4.28
C PHE A 223 5.73 5.47 3.71
N MET A 224 6.84 6.17 3.84
CA MET A 224 7.00 7.53 3.31
C MET A 224 6.93 7.56 1.78
N VAL A 225 7.64 6.63 1.10
CA VAL A 225 7.54 6.48 -0.36
C VAL A 225 6.11 6.14 -0.76
N ASN A 226 5.46 5.23 -0.03
CA ASN A 226 4.06 4.89 -0.28
C ASN A 226 3.13 6.09 -0.11
N SER A 227 3.26 6.87 0.96
CA SER A 227 2.45 8.05 1.23
C SER A 227 2.62 9.12 0.16
N ILE A 228 3.85 9.36 -0.31
CA ILE A 228 4.11 10.28 -1.42
C ILE A 228 3.45 9.77 -2.71
N ARG A 229 3.57 8.46 -3.01
CA ARG A 229 2.89 7.84 -4.16
C ARG A 229 1.38 8.00 -4.07
N THR A 230 0.80 7.73 -2.90
CA THR A 230 -0.63 7.84 -2.63
C THR A 230 -1.15 9.25 -2.94
N LEU A 231 -0.45 10.29 -2.47
CA LEU A 231 -0.80 11.68 -2.80
C LEU A 231 -0.78 11.98 -4.31
N ALA A 232 -0.05 11.21 -5.11
CA ALA A 232 -0.01 11.36 -6.57
C ALA A 232 -0.95 10.40 -7.32
N ALA A 233 -1.64 9.49 -6.62
CA ALA A 233 -2.49 8.47 -7.22
C ALA A 233 -3.87 9.01 -7.62
N HIS A 234 -4.36 10.05 -6.92
CA HIS A 234 -5.65 10.68 -7.16
C HIS A 234 -5.59 12.21 -7.11
N ARG A 235 -6.63 12.85 -7.63
CA ARG A 235 -6.83 14.31 -7.57
C ARG A 235 -7.48 14.74 -6.26
N TYR A 236 -8.19 13.82 -5.58
CA TYR A 236 -8.78 14.02 -4.25
C TYR A 236 -9.75 15.20 -4.15
N GLN A 237 -10.51 15.47 -5.23
CA GLN A 237 -11.38 16.64 -5.35
C GLN A 237 -12.85 16.38 -4.98
N ASN A 238 -13.25 15.12 -4.81
CA ASN A 238 -14.60 14.76 -4.41
C ASN A 238 -14.84 14.97 -2.92
N SER A 239 -16.05 15.45 -2.57
CA SER A 239 -16.52 15.54 -1.18
C SER A 239 -16.96 14.16 -0.68
N GLU A 240 -16.62 13.82 0.57
CA GLU A 240 -16.95 12.53 1.20
C GLU A 240 -18.45 12.21 1.28
N ASP A 241 -19.31 13.22 1.08
CA ASP A 241 -20.77 13.08 1.09
C ASP A 241 -21.36 12.84 -0.31
N ASN A 242 -20.53 12.82 -1.37
CA ASN A 242 -20.96 12.66 -2.75
C ASN A 242 -20.45 11.35 -3.36
N VAL A 243 -21.36 10.58 -3.97
CA VAL A 243 -21.01 9.35 -4.71
C VAL A 243 -20.62 9.72 -6.13
N MET A 244 -19.44 9.29 -6.57
CA MET A 244 -18.95 9.57 -7.91
C MET A 244 -19.53 8.63 -8.97
N SER A 245 -19.71 9.15 -10.19
CA SER A 245 -19.93 8.30 -11.36
C SER A 245 -18.65 7.54 -11.72
N HIS A 246 -18.75 6.40 -12.43
CA HIS A 246 -17.58 5.67 -12.92
C HIS A 246 -16.61 6.53 -13.75
N PRO A 247 -17.07 7.36 -14.72
CA PRO A 247 -16.18 8.29 -15.43
C PRO A 247 -15.48 9.29 -14.51
N SER A 248 -16.19 9.80 -13.49
CA SER A 248 -15.62 10.74 -12.53
C SER A 248 -14.55 10.08 -11.65
N GLN A 249 -14.79 8.84 -11.19
CA GLN A 249 -13.80 8.04 -10.43
C GLN A 249 -12.53 7.82 -11.26
N MET A 250 -12.68 7.48 -12.54
CA MET A 250 -11.56 7.34 -13.46
C MET A 250 -10.79 8.66 -13.62
N LEU A 251 -11.49 9.79 -13.81
CA LEU A 251 -10.87 11.11 -13.97
C LEU A 251 -10.17 11.62 -12.70
N ASP A 252 -10.66 11.22 -11.53
CA ASP A 252 -10.01 11.51 -10.26
C ASP A 252 -8.76 10.65 -10.04
N SER A 253 -8.68 9.48 -10.67
CA SER A 253 -7.48 8.63 -10.64
C SER A 253 -6.43 9.09 -11.66
N VAL A 254 -5.14 8.91 -11.34
CA VAL A 254 -4.03 9.44 -12.15
C VAL A 254 -3.15 8.33 -12.73
N ASN A 255 -2.88 8.38 -14.03
CA ASN A 255 -1.83 7.61 -14.70
C ASN A 255 -0.55 8.45 -14.79
N ILE A 256 0.57 7.92 -14.33
CA ILE A 256 1.90 8.53 -14.41
C ILE A 256 2.83 7.56 -15.16
N PRO A 257 2.70 7.40 -16.49
CA PRO A 257 3.57 6.52 -17.26
C PRO A 257 5.04 6.89 -17.01
N GLY A 258 5.39 8.18 -17.07
CA GLY A 258 6.70 8.73 -16.72
C GLY A 258 7.88 7.97 -17.34
N ASN A 259 9.03 7.99 -16.65
CA ASN A 259 10.22 7.29 -17.11
C ASN A 259 10.15 5.79 -16.80
N ARG A 260 10.45 4.95 -17.80
CA ARG A 260 10.33 3.48 -17.70
C ARG A 260 11.20 2.83 -16.61
N TRP A 261 12.27 3.48 -16.18
CA TRP A 261 13.21 2.97 -15.19
C TRP A 261 13.01 3.60 -13.81
N ILE A 262 12.61 4.87 -13.75
CA ILE A 262 12.48 5.62 -12.51
C ILE A 262 11.08 5.48 -11.91
N SER A 263 10.02 5.61 -12.72
CA SER A 263 8.64 5.56 -12.22
C SER A 263 8.30 4.26 -11.47
N PRO A 264 8.75 3.07 -11.93
CA PRO A 264 8.52 1.84 -11.21
C PRO A 264 9.22 1.73 -9.85
N LEU A 265 10.15 2.63 -9.49
CA LEU A 265 10.79 2.61 -8.18
C LEU A 265 9.87 3.16 -7.08
N TRP A 266 9.09 4.20 -7.38
CA TRP A 266 8.17 4.82 -6.42
C TRP A 266 6.70 4.44 -6.64
N ALA A 267 6.32 3.97 -7.83
CA ALA A 267 5.01 3.38 -8.13
C ALA A 267 5.17 2.02 -8.85
N PRO A 268 5.69 0.99 -8.14
CA PRO A 268 5.90 -0.34 -8.68
C PRO A 268 4.58 -1.08 -8.91
N VAL A 269 4.67 -2.33 -9.37
CA VAL A 269 3.53 -3.27 -9.47
C VAL A 269 2.33 -2.64 -10.19
N GLY A 270 2.60 -1.92 -11.29
CA GLY A 270 1.57 -1.31 -12.13
C GLY A 270 0.88 -0.07 -11.56
N LEU A 271 1.17 0.34 -10.32
CA LEU A 271 0.52 1.46 -9.63
C LEU A 271 0.75 2.82 -10.29
N ARG A 272 1.77 2.94 -11.15
CA ARG A 272 1.95 4.12 -12.01
C ARG A 272 0.83 4.27 -13.06
N PHE A 273 -0.02 3.27 -13.24
CA PHE A 273 -1.18 3.29 -14.13
C PHE A 273 -2.48 3.22 -13.33
N HIS A 274 -2.60 4.01 -12.26
CA HIS A 274 -3.68 3.91 -11.28
C HIS A 274 -5.07 4.12 -11.89
N ALA A 275 -5.25 5.08 -12.80
CA ALA A 275 -6.54 5.25 -13.48
C ALA A 275 -6.91 4.08 -14.40
N THR A 276 -5.90 3.47 -15.03
CA THR A 276 -6.10 2.25 -15.83
C THR A 276 -6.54 1.08 -14.95
N HIS A 277 -5.93 0.98 -13.76
CA HIS A 277 -6.30 0.01 -12.74
C HIS A 277 -7.76 0.21 -12.27
N HIS A 278 -8.17 1.44 -11.96
CA HIS A 278 -9.57 1.72 -11.61
C HIS A 278 -10.57 1.38 -12.73
N LEU A 279 -10.17 1.51 -14.00
CA LEU A 279 -11.02 1.13 -15.13
C LEU A 279 -11.11 -0.39 -15.29
N PHE A 280 -10.04 -1.12 -14.96
CA PHE A 280 -9.99 -2.57 -15.07
C PHE A 280 -9.26 -3.22 -13.87
N PRO A 281 -9.88 -3.29 -12.67
CA PRO A 281 -9.21 -3.74 -11.44
C PRO A 281 -8.75 -5.20 -11.49
N ASP A 282 -9.40 -6.02 -12.33
CA ASP A 282 -9.07 -7.43 -12.53
C ASP A 282 -7.85 -7.65 -13.46
N LEU A 283 -7.29 -6.60 -14.07
CA LEU A 283 -6.10 -6.75 -14.90
C LEU A 283 -4.87 -7.03 -14.02
N PRO A 284 -4.04 -8.02 -14.38
CA PRO A 284 -2.79 -8.24 -13.67
C PRO A 284 -1.85 -7.04 -13.89
N TYR A 285 -1.08 -6.65 -12.86
CA TYR A 285 -0.25 -5.45 -12.93
C TYR A 285 0.69 -5.37 -14.14
N HIS A 286 1.24 -6.51 -14.55
CA HIS A 286 2.19 -6.59 -15.66
C HIS A 286 1.52 -6.31 -17.03
N ALA A 287 0.19 -6.35 -17.09
CA ALA A 287 -0.57 -6.00 -18.28
C ALA A 287 -1.05 -4.53 -18.29
N LEU A 288 -1.03 -3.82 -17.15
CA LEU A 288 -1.53 -2.43 -17.06
C LEU A 288 -0.81 -1.46 -18.01
N GLY A 289 0.49 -1.66 -18.26
CA GLY A 289 1.23 -0.82 -19.20
C GLY A 289 0.85 -1.05 -20.67
N GLU A 290 0.52 -2.29 -21.05
CA GLU A 290 -0.01 -2.61 -22.38
C GLU A 290 -1.44 -2.08 -22.52
N ALA A 291 -2.28 -2.29 -21.50
CA ALA A 291 -3.63 -1.75 -21.42
C ALA A 291 -3.64 -0.23 -21.62
N HIS A 292 -2.80 0.50 -20.89
CA HIS A 292 -2.65 1.94 -21.03
C HIS A 292 -2.27 2.33 -22.47
N ARG A 293 -1.30 1.64 -23.09
CA ARG A 293 -0.90 1.94 -24.48
C ARG A 293 -2.04 1.75 -25.47
N ARG A 294 -2.85 0.69 -25.34
CA ARG A 294 -4.00 0.46 -26.22
C ARG A 294 -5.08 1.51 -26.02
N LEU A 295 -5.40 1.86 -24.78
CA LEU A 295 -6.36 2.92 -24.47
C LEU A 295 -5.91 4.28 -25.02
N MET A 296 -4.61 4.59 -24.96
CA MET A 296 -4.04 5.80 -25.54
C MET A 296 -4.03 5.80 -27.08
N ALA A 297 -3.97 4.63 -27.73
CA ALA A 297 -3.99 4.50 -29.19
C ALA A 297 -5.41 4.54 -29.76
N ASP A 298 -6.38 3.94 -29.06
CA ASP A 298 -7.80 3.93 -29.45
C ASP A 298 -8.50 5.28 -29.14
N SER A 299 -7.87 6.14 -28.35
CA SER A 299 -8.43 7.45 -28.04
C SER A 299 -8.09 8.47 -29.11
N GLU A 300 -9.12 9.01 -29.75
CA GLU A 300 -8.99 10.27 -30.49
C GLU A 300 -8.37 11.34 -29.59
N SER A 301 -7.57 12.24 -30.17
CA SER A 301 -6.95 13.36 -29.46
C SER A 301 -8.02 14.14 -28.66
N GLY A 302 -7.97 14.08 -27.33
CA GLY A 302 -8.97 14.72 -26.46
C GLY A 302 -9.94 13.77 -25.75
N SER A 303 -9.76 12.44 -25.85
CA SER A 303 -10.58 11.49 -25.08
C SER A 303 -10.53 11.75 -23.57
N ILE A 304 -11.62 11.42 -22.87
CA ILE A 304 -11.74 11.49 -21.41
C ILE A 304 -10.60 10.69 -20.73
N TYR A 305 -10.19 9.55 -21.29
CA TYR A 305 -9.10 8.74 -20.73
C TYR A 305 -7.76 9.48 -20.73
N SER A 306 -7.46 10.26 -21.79
CA SER A 306 -6.20 11.02 -21.89
C SER A 306 -6.03 12.05 -20.76
N GLN A 307 -7.13 12.55 -20.20
CA GLN A 307 -7.14 13.50 -19.08
C GLN A 307 -6.70 12.87 -17.75
N THR A 308 -6.60 11.55 -17.67
CA THR A 308 -6.07 10.85 -16.49
C THR A 308 -4.55 10.92 -16.40
N VAL A 309 -3.87 11.33 -17.48
CA VAL A 309 -2.40 11.22 -17.59
C VAL A 309 -1.71 12.46 -17.02
N CYS A 310 -0.74 12.24 -16.13
CA CYS A 310 0.23 13.22 -15.67
C CYS A 310 1.65 12.85 -16.11
N THR A 311 2.48 13.85 -16.36
CA THR A 311 3.83 13.68 -16.93
C THR A 311 4.84 13.12 -15.92
N GLY A 312 4.59 13.25 -14.62
CA GLY A 312 5.48 12.76 -13.57
C GLY A 312 4.92 12.96 -12.16
N LEU A 313 5.69 12.48 -11.17
CA LEU A 313 5.36 12.60 -9.75
C LEU A 313 5.27 14.07 -9.32
N PHE A 314 6.28 14.89 -9.63
CA PHE A 314 6.30 16.30 -9.22
C PHE A 314 5.12 17.11 -9.80
N PRO A 315 4.79 17.04 -11.10
CA PRO A 315 3.59 17.68 -11.63
C PRO A 315 2.29 17.23 -10.95
N ALA A 316 2.13 15.93 -10.67
CA ALA A 316 0.93 15.43 -9.99
C ALA A 316 0.80 15.98 -8.56
N LEU A 317 1.89 15.95 -7.79
CA LEU A 317 1.93 16.51 -6.43
C LEU A 317 1.74 18.03 -6.42
N SER A 318 2.36 18.74 -7.37
CA SER A 318 2.20 20.19 -7.53
C SER A 318 0.76 20.56 -7.84
N GLN A 319 0.12 19.83 -8.77
CA GLN A 319 -1.29 20.02 -9.09
C GLN A 319 -2.18 19.80 -7.86
N LEU A 320 -1.97 18.72 -7.11
CA LEU A 320 -2.72 18.47 -5.87
C LEU A 320 -2.47 19.60 -4.83
N TRP A 321 -1.22 20.02 -4.65
CA TRP A 321 -0.85 21.06 -3.70
C TRP A 321 -1.46 22.43 -4.03
N HIS A 322 -1.53 22.80 -5.32
CA HIS A 322 -2.16 24.04 -5.76
C HIS A 322 -3.69 23.98 -5.62
N ASN A 323 -4.29 22.82 -5.93
CA ASN A 323 -5.73 22.60 -5.80
C ASN A 323 -6.19 22.45 -4.34
N ALA A 324 -5.30 22.01 -3.45
CA ALA A 324 -5.53 21.99 -2.02
C ALA A 324 -5.77 23.41 -1.53
N LYS A 325 -7.03 23.73 -1.21
CA LYS A 325 -7.44 25.06 -0.77
C LYS A 325 -6.47 25.54 0.30
N GLY A 326 -5.75 26.63 -0.02
CA GLY A 326 -5.05 27.40 1.01
C GLY A 326 -6.13 27.87 1.97
N ILE A 327 -5.93 27.64 3.26
CA ILE A 327 -6.72 28.28 4.29
C ILE A 327 -6.57 29.79 4.02
N GLY A 328 -7.63 30.41 3.50
CA GLY A 328 -7.78 31.86 3.49
C GLY A 328 -8.07 32.34 4.90
#